data_AF-A0A1I5KRY1-F1
#
_entry.id   AF-A0A1I5KRY1-F1
#
_cell.length_a   1.000
_cell.length_b   1.000
_cell.length_c   1.000
_cell.angle_alpha   90.00
_cell.angle_beta   90.00
_cell.angle_gamma   90.00
#
_symmetry.space_group_name_H-M   'P 1'
#
loop_
_entity.id
_entity.type
_entity.pdbx_description
1 polymer ?
#
loop_
_entity_poly.entity_id
_entity_poly.type
_entity_poly.pdbx_seq_one_letter_code
_entity_poly.pdbx_strand_id
1 'polypeptide(L)'
;MRRLSHIVYGPLVFGAALVGCLDQSQADPAPVAVEESRPAPSVELLGPVSDHANLLTPAAEQAIAQKLIDLEKATGHQMVVVTVGSLKGREIADYTTDLGNAWGIGRAGVDDGVILLVAPNERRVRIAVGYGLEEVLPDEFCSAVIQDSILPHFRQDDYLAGIAAGTDALVGRLRKQS
;
A
#
# COMPACT_ATOMS: atom_id res chain seq x y z
N MET A 1 12.81 53.29 -68.90
CA MET A 1 11.67 54.22 -68.76
C MET A 1 10.49 53.67 -69.54
N ARG A 2 9.27 53.82 -68.99
CA ARG A 2 7.95 53.30 -69.43
C ARG A 2 7.69 51.87 -68.92
N ARG A 3 6.84 51.73 -67.89
CA ARG A 3 5.35 51.63 -67.94
C ARG A 3 4.97 50.26 -68.54
N LEU A 4 4.00 49.49 -68.07
CA LEU A 4 2.81 49.79 -67.29
C LEU A 4 2.25 48.47 -66.75
N SER A 5 1.45 48.64 -65.72
CA SER A 5 0.63 47.70 -64.98
C SER A 5 -0.30 46.78 -65.79
N HIS A 6 -0.78 45.76 -65.06
CA HIS A 6 -2.18 45.41 -64.82
C HIS A 6 -2.72 44.07 -65.38
N ILE A 7 -3.61 43.50 -64.55
CA ILE A 7 -4.72 42.54 -64.80
C ILE A 7 -4.32 41.06 -64.63
N VAL A 8 -4.56 40.47 -63.46
CA VAL A 8 -5.81 39.84 -62.97
C VAL A 8 -6.19 38.60 -63.78
N TYR A 9 -6.06 37.42 -63.16
CA TYR A 9 -6.90 36.24 -63.41
C TYR A 9 -7.00 35.42 -62.11
N GLY A 10 -8.17 35.40 -61.48
CA GLY A 10 -8.73 34.15 -60.97
C GLY A 10 -9.62 33.53 -62.08
N PRO A 11 -10.30 32.39 -61.88
CA PRO A 11 -10.51 31.69 -60.62
C PRO A 11 -10.46 30.12 -60.71
N LEU A 12 -10.71 29.49 -59.55
CA LEU A 12 -11.50 28.27 -59.30
C LEU A 12 -11.16 26.89 -59.94
N VAL A 13 -10.77 25.97 -59.05
CA VAL A 13 -11.28 24.59 -58.78
C VAL A 13 -11.23 23.53 -59.91
N PHE A 14 -10.64 22.36 -59.63
CA PHE A 14 -11.31 21.04 -59.50
C PHE A 14 -10.34 19.86 -59.66
N GLY A 15 -10.32 18.98 -58.65
CA GLY A 15 -9.99 17.56 -58.75
C GLY A 15 -8.51 17.22 -58.97
N ALA A 16 -7.96 16.09 -58.55
CA ALA A 16 -8.52 14.93 -57.87
C ALA A 16 -7.33 14.13 -57.29
N ALA A 17 -7.61 13.46 -56.17
CA ALA A 17 -7.06 12.19 -55.67
C ALA A 17 -5.58 11.82 -55.92
N LEU A 18 -4.87 11.48 -54.85
CA LEU A 18 -4.55 10.09 -54.47
C LEU A 18 -3.42 10.04 -53.42
N VAL A 19 -3.43 8.93 -52.68
CA VAL A 19 -2.31 8.31 -51.96
C VAL A 19 -2.05 8.79 -50.53
N GLY A 20 -2.14 7.82 -49.61
CA GLY A 20 -1.34 7.84 -48.40
C GLY A 20 -2.14 7.54 -47.14
N CYS A 21 -2.47 6.26 -46.92
CA CYS A 21 -2.62 5.77 -45.54
C CYS A 21 -1.27 5.97 -44.84
N LEU A 22 -1.14 7.00 -44.00
CA LEU A 22 -0.20 6.97 -42.89
C LEU A 22 -1.02 6.78 -41.62
N ASP A 23 -1.00 5.52 -41.21
CA ASP A 23 -1.24 5.03 -39.87
C ASP A 23 -0.55 5.95 -38.85
N GLN A 24 -1.32 6.86 -38.24
CA GLN A 24 -0.89 7.55 -37.04
C GLN A 24 -1.22 6.66 -35.83
N SER A 25 -0.52 5.54 -35.71
CA SER A 25 -0.42 4.85 -34.43
C SER A 25 0.54 5.63 -33.53
N GLN A 26 0.09 6.79 -33.05
CA GLN A 26 0.66 7.40 -31.85
C GLN A 26 0.23 6.51 -30.69
N ALA A 27 1.16 5.70 -30.18
CA ALA A 27 0.99 5.08 -28.88
C ALA A 27 1.00 6.21 -27.85
N ASP A 28 -0.18 6.56 -27.35
CA ASP A 28 -0.30 7.43 -26.19
C ASP A 28 0.55 6.81 -25.05
N PRO A 29 1.47 7.56 -24.43
CA PRO A 29 2.11 7.07 -23.23
C PRO A 29 1.01 6.90 -22.17
N ALA A 30 0.92 5.70 -21.61
CA ALA A 30 0.06 5.44 -20.45
C ALA A 30 0.27 6.55 -19.42
N PRO A 31 -0.79 7.09 -18.80
CA PRO A 31 -0.64 8.16 -17.83
C PRO A 31 0.25 7.65 -16.69
N VAL A 32 1.42 8.26 -16.55
CA VAL A 32 2.24 8.10 -15.34
C VAL A 32 1.39 8.68 -14.23
N ALA A 33 0.87 7.83 -13.35
CA ALA A 33 0.15 8.28 -12.18
C ALA A 33 1.09 9.19 -11.39
N VAL A 34 0.84 10.49 -11.43
CA VAL A 34 1.33 11.41 -10.41
C VAL A 34 0.76 10.88 -9.10
N GLU A 35 1.60 10.27 -8.26
CA GLU A 35 1.28 10.08 -6.86
C GLU A 35 1.03 11.48 -6.28
N GLU A 36 -0.23 11.92 -6.30
CA GLU A 36 -0.66 13.06 -5.50
C GLU A 36 -0.19 12.78 -4.08
N SER A 37 0.59 13.70 -3.52
CA SER A 37 1.15 13.58 -2.18
C SER A 37 0.02 13.58 -1.15
N ARG A 38 -0.58 12.42 -0.94
CA ARG A 38 -1.58 12.22 0.10
C ARG A 38 -0.86 12.38 1.45
N PRO A 39 -1.39 13.22 2.35
CA PRO A 39 -0.76 13.37 3.65
C PRO A 39 -0.78 12.02 4.37
N ALA A 40 0.36 11.66 4.94
CA ALA A 40 0.48 10.47 5.78
C ALA A 40 -0.52 10.55 6.95
N PRO A 41 -1.06 9.41 7.41
CA PRO A 41 -1.91 9.42 8.58
C PRO A 41 -1.23 10.07 9.79
N SER A 42 -1.95 10.94 10.51
CA SER A 42 -1.43 11.66 11.68
C SER A 42 -1.43 10.80 12.95
N VAL A 43 -0.85 9.61 12.88
CA VAL A 43 -0.64 8.72 14.03
C VAL A 43 0.86 8.53 14.25
N GLU A 44 1.26 8.48 15.52
CA GLU A 44 2.66 8.36 15.92
C GLU A 44 3.07 6.89 16.03
N LEU A 45 4.32 6.60 15.64
CA LEU A 45 4.93 5.29 15.88
C LEU A 45 5.41 5.24 17.34
N LEU A 46 4.74 4.44 18.17
CA LEU A 46 5.06 4.29 19.59
C LEU A 46 6.13 3.21 19.86
N GLY A 47 6.41 2.39 18.84
CA GLY A 47 7.29 1.23 18.91
C GLY A 47 6.75 0.09 18.04
N PRO A 48 7.17 -1.16 18.29
CA PRO A 48 6.68 -2.32 17.56
C PRO A 48 5.15 -2.51 17.67
N VAL A 49 4.54 -1.98 18.73
CA VAL A 49 3.08 -1.91 18.90
C VAL A 49 2.69 -0.44 19.05
N SER A 50 1.72 0.01 18.25
CA SER A 50 1.13 1.34 18.31
C SER A 50 -0.39 1.21 18.43
N ASP A 51 -0.90 1.12 19.67
CA ASP A 51 -2.33 0.92 19.98
C ASP A 51 -3.07 2.26 20.15
N HIS A 52 -3.47 2.89 19.04
CA HIS A 52 -4.23 4.16 19.09
C HIS A 52 -5.73 3.95 19.32
N ALA A 53 -6.21 2.71 19.30
CA ALA A 53 -7.60 2.35 19.53
C ALA A 53 -7.88 1.79 20.95
N ASN A 54 -6.84 1.63 21.78
CA ASN A 54 -6.92 1.02 23.12
C ASN A 54 -7.59 -0.37 23.09
N LEU A 55 -7.21 -1.21 22.13
CA LEU A 55 -7.73 -2.58 21.99
C LEU A 55 -6.92 -3.60 22.80
N LEU A 56 -5.71 -3.26 23.20
CA LEU A 56 -4.79 -4.14 23.89
C LEU A 56 -4.68 -3.75 25.37
N THR A 57 -4.43 -4.74 26.21
CA THR A 57 -4.01 -4.47 27.58
C THR A 57 -2.52 -4.16 27.62
N PRO A 58 -2.01 -3.43 28.62
CA PRO A 58 -0.57 -3.14 28.72
C PRO A 58 0.30 -4.40 28.73
N ALA A 59 -0.20 -5.49 29.33
CA ALA A 59 0.51 -6.77 29.33
C ALA A 59 0.56 -7.41 27.93
N ALA A 60 -0.52 -7.31 27.16
CA ALA A 60 -0.56 -7.81 25.79
C ALA A 60 0.33 -6.98 24.86
N GLU A 61 0.30 -5.64 24.97
CA GLU A 61 1.20 -4.76 24.22
C GLU A 61 2.66 -5.13 24.47
N GLN A 62 3.06 -5.29 25.73
CA GLN A 62 4.42 -5.68 26.09
C GLN A 62 4.80 -7.05 25.53
N ALA A 63 3.91 -8.04 25.63
CA ALA A 63 4.16 -9.39 25.13
C ALA A 63 4.30 -9.42 23.60
N ILE A 64 3.43 -8.70 22.88
CA ILE A 64 3.49 -8.57 21.43
C ILE A 64 4.77 -7.81 21.04
N ALA A 65 5.03 -6.66 21.66
CA ALA A 65 6.22 -5.86 21.37
C ALA A 65 7.51 -6.65 21.56
N GLN A 66 7.64 -7.40 22.66
CA GLN A 66 8.81 -8.24 22.90
C GLN A 66 8.98 -9.30 21.80
N LYS A 67 7.89 -9.93 21.36
CA LYS A 67 7.90 -10.92 20.28
C LYS A 67 8.39 -10.33 18.95
N LEU A 68 7.97 -9.11 18.63
CA LEU A 68 8.37 -8.39 17.43
C LEU A 68 9.84 -7.95 17.50
N ILE A 69 10.30 -7.48 18.66
CA ILE A 69 11.73 -7.16 18.91
C ILE A 69 12.59 -8.42 18.74
N ASP A 70 12.15 -9.55 19.28
CA ASP A 70 12.89 -10.81 19.17
C ASP A 70 12.90 -11.34 17.72
N LEU A 71 11.82 -11.13 16.97
CA LEU A 71 11.77 -11.41 15.53
C LEU A 71 12.81 -10.57 14.77
N GLU A 72 12.82 -9.26 14.99
CA GLU A 72 13.76 -8.35 14.31
C GLU A 72 15.21 -8.72 14.63
N LYS A 73 15.52 -9.02 15.89
CA LYS A 73 16.87 -9.50 16.28
C LYS A 73 17.27 -10.81 15.62
N ALA A 74 16.33 -11.74 15.45
CA ALA A 74 16.61 -13.06 14.92
C ALA A 74 16.73 -13.08 13.38
N THR A 75 15.98 -12.24 12.70
CA THR A 75 15.76 -12.34 11.24
C THR A 75 16.16 -11.08 10.47
N GLY A 76 16.23 -9.93 11.15
CA GLY A 76 16.35 -8.62 10.53
C GLY A 76 15.04 -8.05 9.98
N HIS A 77 13.97 -8.86 9.91
CA HIS A 77 12.66 -8.42 9.43
C HIS A 77 11.96 -7.54 10.46
N GLN A 78 11.39 -6.43 10.00
CA GLN A 78 10.69 -5.51 10.87
C GLN A 78 9.19 -5.72 10.75
N MET A 79 8.52 -6.01 11.86
CA MET A 79 7.07 -6.11 11.90
C MET A 79 6.51 -5.18 12.97
N VAL A 80 5.46 -4.44 12.63
CA VAL A 80 4.73 -3.57 13.56
C VAL A 80 3.24 -3.91 13.58
N VAL A 81 2.64 -3.76 14.75
CA VAL A 81 1.21 -3.90 14.98
C VAL A 81 0.63 -2.52 15.26
N VAL A 82 -0.39 -2.14 14.52
CA VAL A 82 -1.01 -0.82 14.61
C VAL A 82 -2.50 -0.99 14.77
N THR A 83 -3.07 -0.33 15.77
CA THR A 83 -4.51 -0.16 15.87
C THR A 83 -4.84 1.32 15.70
N VAL A 84 -5.90 1.63 14.97
CA VAL A 84 -6.36 3.00 14.78
C VAL A 84 -7.86 3.05 14.99
N GLY A 85 -8.36 3.99 15.78
CA GLY A 85 -9.79 4.04 16.07
C GLY A 85 -10.65 4.17 14.81
N SER A 86 -10.20 4.91 13.79
CA SER A 86 -10.91 5.06 12.52
C SER A 86 -9.94 5.40 11.38
N LEU A 87 -10.28 4.94 10.17
CA LEU A 87 -9.59 5.28 8.92
C LEU A 87 -10.00 6.65 8.36
N LYS A 88 -10.95 7.36 8.99
CA LYS A 88 -11.44 8.68 8.58
C LYS A 88 -11.92 8.72 7.11
N GLY A 89 -12.58 7.66 6.67
CA GLY A 89 -13.12 7.53 5.31
C GLY A 89 -12.08 7.13 4.25
N ARG A 90 -10.83 6.81 4.65
CA ARG A 90 -9.80 6.32 3.73
C ARG A 90 -9.90 4.82 3.53
N GLU A 91 -9.42 4.35 2.38
CA GLU A 91 -9.23 2.92 2.14
C GLU A 91 -8.10 2.37 3.01
N ILE A 92 -8.29 1.20 3.62
CA ILE A 92 -7.30 0.61 4.52
C ILE A 92 -5.99 0.29 3.80
N ALA A 93 -6.06 -0.05 2.51
CA ALA A 93 -4.88 -0.33 1.69
C ALA A 93 -3.99 0.91 1.58
N ASP A 94 -4.57 2.01 1.09
CA ASP A 94 -3.89 3.31 0.99
C ASP A 94 -3.38 3.79 2.35
N TYR A 95 -4.22 3.70 3.38
CA TYR A 95 -3.85 4.12 4.73
C TYR A 95 -2.62 3.37 5.22
N THR A 96 -2.59 2.04 5.07
CA THR A 96 -1.49 1.21 5.56
C THR A 96 -0.21 1.43 4.75
N THR A 97 -0.32 1.60 3.43
CA THR A 97 0.83 1.89 2.56
C THR A 97 1.45 3.24 2.91
N ASP A 98 0.63 4.29 3.00
CA ASP A 98 1.12 5.63 3.36
C ASP A 98 1.75 5.64 4.75
N LEU A 99 1.18 4.88 5.69
CA LEU A 99 1.73 4.72 7.04
C LEU A 99 3.11 4.06 7.02
N GLY A 100 3.26 2.95 6.29
CA GLY A 100 4.54 2.25 6.18
C GLY A 100 5.62 3.10 5.54
N ASN A 101 5.28 3.83 4.47
CA ASN A 101 6.18 4.76 3.81
C ASN A 101 6.59 5.91 4.72
N ALA A 102 5.64 6.49 5.47
CA ALA A 102 5.92 7.60 6.38
C ALA A 102 6.80 7.19 7.56
N TRP A 103 6.65 5.97 8.06
CA TRP A 103 7.42 5.45 9.18
C TRP A 103 8.71 4.75 8.78
N GLY A 104 8.91 4.47 7.48
CA GLY A 104 10.08 3.77 6.97
C GLY A 104 10.19 2.35 7.54
N ILE A 105 9.07 1.60 7.58
CA ILE A 105 9.06 0.24 8.11
C ILE A 105 9.76 -0.71 7.13
N GLY A 106 10.80 -1.39 7.59
CA GLY A 106 11.67 -2.26 6.81
C GLY A 106 13.04 -1.64 6.56
N ARG A 107 14.03 -2.48 6.25
CA ARG A 107 15.39 -2.00 5.94
C ARG A 107 15.43 -1.41 4.53
N ALA A 108 16.08 -0.27 4.39
CA ALA A 108 16.22 0.42 3.11
C ALA A 108 16.87 -0.48 2.05
N GLY A 109 16.21 -0.64 0.90
CA GLY A 109 16.66 -1.47 -0.21
C GLY A 109 16.49 -2.99 0.00
N VAL A 110 15.95 -3.42 1.15
CA VAL A 110 15.53 -4.80 1.39
C VAL A 110 14.01 -4.90 1.42
N ASP A 111 13.32 -3.86 1.90
CA ASP A 111 11.85 -3.78 1.95
C ASP A 111 11.23 -4.95 2.72
N ASP A 112 11.82 -5.29 3.87
CA ASP A 112 11.40 -6.39 4.73
C ASP A 112 10.55 -5.95 5.93
N GLY A 113 9.68 -4.98 5.66
CA GLY A 113 8.69 -4.45 6.60
C GLY A 113 7.35 -5.19 6.53
N VAL A 114 6.69 -5.35 7.68
CA VAL A 114 5.32 -5.89 7.78
C VAL A 114 4.50 -5.02 8.72
N ILE A 115 3.28 -4.68 8.33
CA ILE A 115 2.33 -3.92 9.15
C ILE A 115 1.04 -4.72 9.28
N LEU A 116 0.66 -5.06 10.51
CA LEU A 116 -0.69 -5.52 10.84
C LEU A 116 -1.51 -4.34 11.34
N LEU A 117 -2.40 -3.81 10.50
CA LEU A 117 -3.28 -2.68 10.83
C LEU A 117 -4.69 -3.18 11.17
N VAL A 118 -5.24 -2.71 12.28
CA VAL A 118 -6.62 -2.96 12.71
C VAL A 118 -7.37 -1.65 12.91
N ALA A 119 -8.56 -1.55 12.30
CA ALA A 119 -9.47 -0.43 12.44
C ALA A 119 -10.86 -0.93 12.91
N PRO A 120 -11.18 -0.85 14.21
CA PRO A 120 -12.37 -1.47 14.77
C PRO A 120 -13.67 -0.76 14.34
N ASN A 121 -13.65 0.57 14.16
CA ASN A 121 -14.85 1.31 13.73
C ASN A 121 -15.32 0.89 12.33
N GLU A 122 -14.38 0.66 11.41
CA GLU A 122 -14.68 0.15 10.07
C GLU A 122 -14.75 -1.40 10.04
N ARG A 123 -14.43 -2.08 11.15
CA ARG A 123 -14.27 -3.55 11.24
C ARG A 123 -13.34 -4.11 10.14
N ARG A 124 -12.24 -3.39 9.86
CA ARG A 124 -11.25 -3.76 8.84
C ARG A 124 -9.93 -4.17 9.49
N VAL A 125 -9.26 -5.12 8.85
CA VAL A 125 -7.88 -5.53 9.15
C VAL A 125 -7.12 -5.66 7.84
N ARG A 126 -5.84 -5.31 7.87
CA ARG A 126 -4.92 -5.50 6.74
C ARG A 126 -3.56 -5.92 7.24
N ILE A 127 -2.93 -6.82 6.47
CA ILE A 127 -1.51 -7.09 6.55
C ILE A 127 -0.89 -6.44 5.31
N ALA A 128 -0.01 -5.46 5.51
CA ALA A 128 0.83 -4.92 4.45
C ALA A 128 2.22 -5.53 4.57
N VAL A 129 2.75 -5.98 3.45
CA VAL A 129 4.03 -6.68 3.35
C VAL A 129 4.90 -5.89 2.39
N GLY A 130 6.15 -5.64 2.75
CA GLY A 130 7.13 -5.03 1.86
C GLY A 130 7.62 -6.02 0.80
N TYR A 131 8.10 -5.50 -0.32
CA TYR A 131 8.46 -6.29 -1.50
C TYR A 131 9.47 -7.41 -1.21
N GLY A 132 10.42 -7.21 -0.29
CA GLY A 132 11.41 -8.23 0.06
C GLY A 132 10.86 -9.44 0.81
N LEU A 133 9.59 -9.39 1.23
CA LEU A 133 8.92 -10.45 1.97
C LEU A 133 7.77 -11.10 1.19
N GLU A 134 7.50 -10.74 -0.06
CA GLU A 134 6.36 -11.31 -0.81
C GLU A 134 6.48 -12.82 -1.02
N GLU A 135 7.69 -13.36 -1.20
CA GLU A 135 7.92 -14.81 -1.30
C GLU A 135 7.73 -15.53 0.05
N VAL A 136 8.01 -14.83 1.15
CA VAL A 136 7.91 -15.36 2.52
C VAL A 136 6.47 -15.28 3.02
N LEU A 137 5.81 -14.15 2.78
CA LEU A 137 4.45 -13.79 3.16
C LEU A 137 3.61 -13.48 1.91
N PRO A 138 3.33 -14.49 1.07
CA PRO A 138 2.50 -14.28 -0.11
C PRO A 138 1.08 -13.87 0.27
N ASP A 139 0.37 -13.23 -0.65
CA ASP A 139 -1.00 -12.73 -0.42
C ASP A 139 -1.96 -13.84 0.05
N GLU A 140 -1.83 -15.05 -0.48
CA GLU A 140 -2.60 -16.22 -0.06
C GLU A 140 -2.40 -16.53 1.43
N PHE A 141 -1.15 -16.49 1.90
CA PHE A 141 -0.84 -16.73 3.32
C PHE A 141 -1.41 -15.63 4.20
N CYS A 142 -1.20 -14.35 3.82
CA CYS A 142 -1.73 -13.22 4.58
C CYS A 142 -3.26 -13.25 4.66
N SER A 143 -3.91 -13.58 3.55
CA SER A 143 -5.36 -13.76 3.47
C SER A 143 -5.85 -14.89 4.38
N ALA A 144 -5.17 -16.03 4.40
CA ALA A 144 -5.49 -17.13 5.28
C ALA A 144 -5.33 -16.74 6.77
N VAL A 145 -4.25 -16.06 7.14
CA VAL A 145 -4.06 -15.56 8.51
C VAL A 145 -5.22 -14.65 8.93
N ILE A 146 -5.63 -13.72 8.07
CA ILE A 146 -6.78 -12.84 8.35
C ILE A 146 -8.05 -13.68 8.54
N GLN A 147 -8.36 -14.57 7.61
CA GLN A 147 -9.63 -15.32 7.60
C GLN A 147 -9.75 -16.34 8.73
N ASP A 148 -8.66 -17.03 9.03
CA ASP A 148 -8.66 -18.21 9.89
C ASP A 148 -8.18 -17.91 11.31
N SER A 149 -7.28 -16.92 11.47
CA SER A 149 -6.69 -16.58 12.78
C SER A 149 -7.24 -15.28 13.38
N ILE A 150 -7.59 -14.29 12.56
CA ILE A 150 -7.98 -12.96 13.07
C ILE A 150 -9.51 -12.81 13.13
N LEU A 151 -10.19 -12.96 11.99
CA LEU A 151 -11.62 -12.68 11.87
C LEU A 151 -12.52 -13.53 12.81
N PRO A 152 -12.21 -14.80 13.16
CA PRO A 152 -13.04 -15.55 14.09
C PRO A 152 -13.13 -14.92 15.49
N HIS A 153 -12.05 -14.28 15.94
CA HIS A 153 -12.03 -13.56 17.21
C HIS A 153 -12.75 -12.21 17.11
N PHE A 154 -12.57 -11.48 16.01
CA PHE A 154 -13.23 -10.18 15.79
C PHE A 154 -14.77 -10.31 15.70
N ARG A 155 -15.28 -11.46 15.22
CA ARG A 155 -16.72 -11.77 15.24
C ARG A 155 -17.28 -11.91 16.65
N GLN A 156 -16.43 -12.13 17.65
CA GLN A 156 -16.76 -12.23 19.07
C GLN A 156 -16.36 -10.98 19.85
N ASP A 157 -15.99 -9.90 19.12
CA ASP A 157 -15.45 -8.65 19.66
C ASP A 157 -14.17 -8.83 20.51
N ASP A 158 -13.47 -9.97 20.36
CA ASP A 158 -12.19 -10.27 21.01
C ASP A 158 -11.02 -9.81 20.12
N TYR A 159 -10.84 -8.49 20.01
CA TYR A 159 -9.79 -7.91 19.17
C TYR A 159 -8.38 -8.29 19.65
N LEU A 160 -8.16 -8.36 20.96
CA LEU A 160 -6.87 -8.71 21.54
C LEU A 160 -6.44 -10.10 21.09
N ALA A 161 -7.31 -11.11 21.22
CA ALA A 161 -6.96 -12.47 20.81
C ALA A 161 -6.75 -12.56 19.29
N GLY A 162 -7.56 -11.86 18.49
CA GLY A 162 -7.38 -11.84 17.03
C GLY A 162 -6.05 -11.20 16.62
N ILE A 163 -5.67 -10.07 17.23
CA ILE A 163 -4.37 -9.42 16.99
C ILE A 163 -3.23 -10.35 17.38
N ALA A 164 -3.29 -10.93 18.59
CA ALA A 164 -2.25 -11.85 19.08
C ALA A 164 -2.10 -13.09 18.17
N ALA A 165 -3.20 -13.71 17.76
CA ALA A 165 -3.19 -14.87 16.87
C ALA A 165 -2.61 -14.53 15.48
N GLY A 166 -3.00 -13.37 14.92
CA GLY A 166 -2.46 -12.87 13.66
C GLY A 166 -0.95 -12.59 13.75
N THR A 167 -0.51 -11.94 14.83
CA THR A 167 0.92 -11.73 15.09
C THR A 167 1.68 -13.04 15.18
N ASP A 168 1.14 -14.03 15.88
CA ASP A 168 1.81 -15.31 16.10
C ASP A 168 1.98 -16.11 14.81
N ALA A 169 0.97 -16.10 13.95
CA ALA A 169 1.05 -16.73 12.64
C ALA A 169 2.12 -16.07 11.75
N LEU A 170 2.16 -14.73 11.72
CA LEU A 170 3.13 -13.98 10.93
C LEU A 170 4.57 -14.18 11.44
N VAL A 171 4.79 -14.01 12.74
CA VAL A 171 6.09 -14.25 13.39
C VAL A 171 6.56 -15.69 13.16
N GLY A 172 5.65 -16.66 13.28
CA GLY A 172 5.94 -18.06 13.05
C GLY A 172 6.35 -18.38 11.61
N ARG A 173 5.79 -17.66 10.63
CA ARG A 173 6.17 -17.80 9.22
C ARG A 173 7.52 -17.14 8.92
N LEU A 174 7.73 -15.91 9.40
CA LEU A 174 8.97 -15.15 9.20
C LEU A 174 10.17 -15.89 9.79
N ARG A 175 10.06 -16.41 11.02
CA ARG A 175 11.16 -17.16 11.67
C ARG A 175 11.55 -18.47 10.97
N LYS A 176 10.67 -19.06 10.16
CA LYS A 176 10.95 -20.33 9.46
C LYS A 176 11.73 -20.15 8.16
N GLN A 177 11.83 -18.91 7.66
CA GLN A 177 12.42 -18.59 6.35
C GLN A 177 13.70 -17.75 6.46
N SER A 178 14.20 -17.54 7.69
CA SER A 178 15.44 -16.84 8.01
C SER A 178 16.52 -17.82 8.43
#